data_AF-A0A8B9ZUX1-F1
#
_entry.id   AF-A0A8B9ZUX1-F1
#
_cell.length_a   1.000
_cell.length_b   1.000
_cell.length_c   1.000
_cell.angle_alpha   90.00
_cell.angle_beta   90.00
_cell.angle_gamma   90.00
#
_symmetry.space_group_name_H-M   'P 1'
#
loop_
_entity.id
_entity.type
_entity.pdbx_description
1 polymer ?
#
loop_
_entity_poly.entity_id
_entity_poly.type
_entity_poly.pdbx_seq_one_letter_code
_entity_poly.pdbx_strand_id
1 'polypeptide(L)'
;FGVKMSTLLPHRGGAPSPEVPEGATATMNCSAVPWVGDEANYTWYKDSRWLREGPASVLVLGPVSSADAGFYHCRASGVHPPAALALYRRGHLLASSLATASTPGLRAAASLNALRLEIVALGPEDAGEYSCVATNPLGNATASAYFDTRSEWGRTPWGCFWGGGGSVGFQVLGRWGIIGRGLRF
;
A
#
# COMPACT_ATOMS: atom_id res chain seq x y z
N PHE A 1 26.02 -14.53 -27.94
CA PHE A 1 26.29 -13.19 -27.39
C PHE A 1 24.97 -12.61 -26.94
N GLY A 2 24.72 -12.57 -25.64
CA GLY A 2 23.44 -12.13 -25.06
C GLY A 2 23.71 -11.33 -23.79
N VAL A 3 22.95 -10.26 -23.60
CA VAL A 3 23.00 -9.37 -22.43
C VAL A 3 21.99 -9.87 -21.41
N LYS A 4 22.43 -10.14 -20.18
CA LYS A 4 21.55 -10.57 -19.08
C LYS A 4 20.89 -9.37 -18.43
N MET A 5 19.55 -9.33 -18.47
CA MET A 5 18.73 -8.35 -17.78
C MET A 5 18.04 -9.01 -16.58
N SER A 6 17.80 -8.30 -15.49
CA SER A 6 17.04 -8.85 -14.35
C SER A 6 16.16 -7.77 -13.74
N THR A 7 14.85 -8.01 -13.69
CA THR A 7 13.87 -7.16 -13.00
C THR A 7 13.46 -7.80 -11.68
N LEU A 8 13.67 -7.09 -10.57
CA LEU A 8 13.16 -7.53 -9.27
C LEU A 8 11.73 -7.02 -9.11
N LEU A 9 10.76 -7.92 -9.24
CA LEU A 9 9.45 -7.75 -8.63
C LEU A 9 9.58 -8.13 -7.14
N PRO A 10 9.11 -7.30 -6.20
CA PRO A 10 9.44 -7.47 -4.77
C PRO A 10 8.88 -8.73 -4.08
N HIS A 11 8.13 -9.60 -4.78
CA HIS A 11 7.41 -10.70 -4.12
C HIS A 11 7.42 -12.08 -4.82
N ARG A 12 8.11 -12.25 -5.95
CA ARG A 12 8.30 -13.60 -6.52
C ARG A 12 9.78 -13.86 -6.64
N GLY A 13 10.25 -14.95 -6.04
CA GLY A 13 11.56 -15.54 -6.35
C GLY A 13 11.59 -15.88 -7.84
N GLY A 14 11.96 -14.88 -8.64
CA GLY A 14 11.63 -14.80 -10.06
C GLY A 14 12.52 -15.66 -10.92
N ALA A 15 11.93 -16.26 -11.95
CA ALA A 15 12.68 -16.80 -13.07
C ALA A 15 13.60 -15.70 -13.64
N PRO A 16 14.85 -16.04 -14.03
CA PRO A 16 15.75 -15.07 -14.64
C PRO A 16 15.10 -14.49 -15.90
N SER A 17 15.24 -13.17 -16.10
CA SER A 17 14.74 -12.51 -17.30
C SER A 17 15.44 -13.08 -18.55
N PRO A 18 14.79 -13.05 -19.73
CA PRO A 18 15.40 -13.52 -20.97
C PRO A 18 16.68 -12.74 -21.31
N GLU A 19 17.68 -13.46 -21.85
CA GLU A 19 18.89 -12.86 -22.43
C GLU A 19 18.52 -12.10 -23.70
N VAL A 20 18.87 -10.81 -23.75
CA VAL A 20 18.58 -9.94 -24.90
C VAL A 20 19.80 -9.91 -25.82
N PRO A 21 19.67 -10.23 -27.12
CA PRO A 21 20.79 -10.13 -28.05
C PRO A 21 21.35 -8.71 -28.13
N GLU A 22 22.67 -8.57 -28.26
CA GLU A 22 23.26 -7.26 -28.57
C GLU A 22 22.72 -6.75 -29.91
N GLY A 23 22.48 -5.44 -30.00
CA GLY A 23 21.83 -4.82 -31.15
C GLY A 23 20.30 -4.87 -31.14
N ALA A 24 19.69 -5.69 -30.28
CA ALA A 24 18.24 -5.69 -30.08
C ALA A 24 17.79 -4.53 -29.19
N THR A 25 16.48 -4.30 -29.12
CA THR A 25 15.87 -3.32 -28.22
C THR A 25 15.31 -4.04 -26.99
N ALA A 26 15.67 -3.60 -25.79
CA ALA A 26 15.12 -4.11 -24.54
C ALA A 26 14.03 -3.16 -24.02
N THR A 27 12.88 -3.73 -23.68
CA THR A 27 11.76 -2.98 -23.08
C THR A 27 11.49 -3.51 -21.68
N MET A 28 11.60 -2.63 -20.69
CA MET A 28 11.26 -2.94 -19.31
C MET A 28 10.00 -2.19 -18.93
N ASN A 29 9.05 -2.91 -18.34
CA ASN A 29 7.81 -2.33 -17.83
C ASN A 29 7.86 -2.30 -16.30
N CYS A 30 7.58 -1.13 -15.73
CA CYS A 30 7.44 -0.95 -14.31
C CYS A 30 6.04 -1.38 -13.89
N SER A 31 5.92 -2.51 -13.21
CA SER A 31 4.64 -2.95 -12.64
C SER A 31 4.30 -2.26 -11.31
N ALA A 32 5.10 -1.29 -10.86
CA ALA A 32 4.78 -0.53 -9.66
C ALA A 32 3.58 0.37 -9.98
N VAL A 33 2.41 0.02 -9.47
CA VAL A 33 1.16 0.74 -9.71
C VAL A 33 1.24 2.11 -9.02
N PRO A 34 1.24 3.23 -9.75
CA PRO A 34 1.06 4.52 -9.12
C PRO A 34 -0.39 4.63 -8.68
N TRP A 35 -0.56 4.98 -7.43
CA TRP A 35 -1.85 5.24 -6.86
C TRP A 35 -2.34 6.58 -7.44
N VAL A 36 -3.37 6.51 -8.31
CA VAL A 36 -4.16 7.54 -9.02
C VAL A 36 -3.68 9.00 -9.06
N GLY A 37 -3.50 9.47 -10.28
CA GLY A 37 -3.29 10.84 -10.70
C GLY A 37 -2.37 10.80 -11.91
N ASP A 38 -2.55 11.68 -12.91
CA ASP A 38 -1.64 11.79 -14.06
C ASP A 38 -0.20 12.23 -13.67
N GLU A 39 0.07 12.38 -12.37
CA GLU A 39 1.33 12.81 -11.75
C GLU A 39 2.12 11.63 -11.14
N ALA A 40 1.97 10.44 -11.70
CA ALA A 40 2.82 9.31 -11.36
C ALA A 40 4.23 9.52 -11.90
N ASN A 41 5.22 9.67 -11.02
CA ASN A 41 6.62 9.77 -11.41
C ASN A 41 7.33 8.45 -11.13
N TYR A 42 7.93 7.87 -12.18
CA TYR A 42 8.67 6.63 -12.14
C TYR A 42 10.15 6.92 -12.15
N THR A 43 10.84 6.48 -11.10
CA THR A 43 12.30 6.52 -11.02
C THR A 43 12.86 5.15 -11.37
N TRP A 44 13.73 5.09 -12.38
CA TRP A 44 14.41 3.88 -12.81
C TRP A 44 15.84 3.85 -12.25
N TYR A 45 16.27 2.66 -11.88
CA TYR A 45 17.59 2.40 -11.36
C TYR A 45 18.25 1.26 -12.11
N LYS A 46 19.55 1.39 -12.34
CA LYS A 46 20.44 0.34 -12.82
C LYS A 46 21.51 0.07 -11.76
N ASP A 47 21.63 -1.16 -11.30
CA ASP A 47 22.55 -1.56 -10.24
C ASP A 47 22.44 -0.66 -9.00
N SER A 48 21.20 -0.31 -8.65
CA SER A 48 20.84 0.63 -7.57
C SER A 48 21.30 2.07 -7.75
N ARG A 49 21.76 2.45 -8.94
CA ARG A 49 22.07 3.83 -9.32
C ARG A 49 20.93 4.43 -10.10
N TRP A 50 20.59 5.68 -9.82
CA TRP A 50 19.57 6.41 -10.56
C TRP A 50 19.93 6.47 -12.06
N LEU A 51 18.96 6.14 -12.91
CA LEU A 51 19.13 6.12 -14.37
C LEU A 51 18.30 7.22 -15.02
N ARG A 52 17.02 7.29 -14.70
CA ARG A 52 16.08 8.30 -15.22
C ARG A 52 14.86 8.43 -14.32
N GLU A 53 14.16 9.54 -14.50
CA GLU A 53 12.89 9.82 -13.83
C GLU A 53 11.91 10.47 -14.81
N GLY A 54 10.62 10.19 -14.66
CA GLY A 54 9.57 10.79 -15.47
C GLY A 54 8.23 10.04 -15.40
N PRO A 55 7.21 10.49 -16.14
CA PRO A 55 5.88 9.88 -16.13
C PRO A 55 5.82 8.52 -16.83
N ALA A 56 6.90 8.11 -17.50
CA ALA A 56 6.95 6.88 -18.26
C ALA A 56 7.17 5.65 -17.38
N SER A 57 6.16 4.79 -17.31
CA SER A 57 6.25 3.45 -16.68
C SER A 57 7.08 2.45 -17.48
N VAL A 58 7.58 2.83 -18.66
CA VAL A 58 8.34 1.97 -19.57
C VAL A 58 9.73 2.56 -19.82
N LEU A 59 10.76 1.72 -19.64
CA LEU A 59 12.14 2.03 -20.00
C LEU A 59 12.51 1.25 -21.26
N VAL A 60 12.83 1.98 -22.32
CA VAL A 60 13.32 1.43 -23.60
C VAL A 60 14.82 1.68 -23.69
N LEU A 61 15.58 0.61 -23.89
CA LEU A 61 17.00 0.66 -24.24
C LEU A 61 17.17 0.20 -25.68
N GLY A 62 18.00 0.88 -26.46
CA GLY A 62 18.36 0.41 -27.77
C GLY A 62 19.64 1.04 -28.28
N PRO A 63 20.16 0.52 -29.39
CA PRO A 63 20.51 -0.90 -29.51
C PRO A 63 21.34 -1.35 -28.29
N VAL A 64 20.94 -2.44 -27.66
CA VAL A 64 21.52 -2.90 -26.39
C VAL A 64 22.96 -3.38 -26.63
N SER A 65 23.86 -3.01 -25.73
CA SER A 65 25.28 -3.40 -25.73
C SER A 65 25.67 -4.10 -24.43
N SER A 66 26.86 -4.71 -24.40
CA SER A 66 27.44 -5.25 -23.15
C SER A 66 27.49 -4.23 -22.00
N ALA A 67 27.56 -2.92 -22.28
CA ALA A 67 27.53 -1.87 -21.26
C ALA A 67 26.16 -1.73 -20.58
N ASP A 68 25.09 -2.24 -21.19
CA ASP A 68 23.72 -2.20 -20.66
C ASP A 68 23.40 -3.40 -19.74
N ALA A 69 24.30 -4.37 -19.62
CA ALA A 69 24.15 -5.46 -18.66
C ALA A 69 24.00 -4.90 -17.23
N GLY A 70 23.05 -5.44 -16.46
CA GLY A 70 22.85 -5.04 -15.06
C GLY A 70 21.46 -5.38 -14.50
N PHE A 71 21.25 -4.96 -13.26
CA PHE A 71 19.99 -5.12 -12.54
C PHE A 71 19.15 -3.85 -12.64
N TYR A 72 17.93 -3.99 -13.14
CA TYR A 72 17.03 -2.86 -13.33
C TYR A 72 15.84 -2.97 -12.39
N HIS A 73 15.53 -1.88 -11.72
CA HIS A 73 14.31 -1.78 -10.93
C HIS A 73 13.73 -0.38 -11.04
N CYS A 74 12.45 -0.26 -10.75
CA CYS A 74 11.73 1.00 -10.77
C CYS A 74 11.09 1.29 -9.41
N ARG A 75 10.90 2.56 -9.13
CA ARG A 75 10.10 3.06 -8.01
C ARG A 75 9.05 4.02 -8.57
N ALA A 76 7.78 3.70 -8.39
CA ALA A 76 6.71 4.67 -8.65
C ALA A 76 6.56 5.60 -7.43
N SER A 77 6.27 6.87 -7.69
CA SER A 77 5.91 7.89 -6.72
C SER A 77 4.71 8.68 -7.25
N GLY A 78 3.78 9.08 -6.39
CA GLY A 78 2.55 9.74 -6.80
C GLY A 78 1.61 9.98 -5.61
N VAL A 79 0.55 10.76 -5.83
CA VAL A 79 -0.45 11.11 -4.81
C VAL A 79 -1.44 9.97 -4.68
N HIS A 80 -1.55 9.36 -3.50
CA HIS A 80 -2.53 8.29 -3.30
C HIS A 80 -3.94 8.85 -3.46
N PRO A 81 -4.84 8.21 -4.23
CA PRO A 81 -6.23 8.63 -4.27
C PRO A 81 -6.75 8.62 -2.83
N PRO A 82 -7.60 9.60 -2.48
CA PRO A 82 -8.36 9.52 -1.25
C PRO A 82 -9.03 8.15 -1.17
N ALA A 83 -8.83 7.46 -0.06
CA ALA A 83 -9.49 6.18 0.18
C ALA A 83 -10.66 6.39 1.15
N ALA A 84 -11.81 5.81 0.81
CA ALA A 84 -12.91 5.66 1.73
C ALA A 84 -12.59 4.52 2.70
N LEU A 85 -12.60 4.81 4.01
CA LEU A 85 -12.32 3.83 5.06
C LEU A 85 -13.62 3.34 5.67
N ALA A 86 -13.73 2.02 5.84
CA ALA A 86 -14.84 1.37 6.53
C ALA A 86 -14.29 0.36 7.54
N LEU A 87 -14.77 0.44 8.77
CA LEU A 87 -14.34 -0.40 9.88
C LEU A 87 -15.46 -1.38 10.26
N TYR A 88 -15.10 -2.67 10.33
CA TYR A 88 -16.01 -3.77 10.59
C TYR A 88 -15.58 -4.56 11.82
N ARG A 89 -16.56 -5.13 12.52
CA ARG A 89 -16.36 -6.16 13.55
C ARG A 89 -17.28 -7.32 13.28
N ARG A 90 -16.73 -8.53 13.11
CA ARG A 90 -17.51 -9.74 12.81
C ARG A 90 -18.47 -9.56 11.62
N GLY A 91 -18.06 -8.77 10.62
CA GLY A 91 -18.86 -8.46 9.42
C GLY A 91 -19.85 -7.29 9.56
N HIS A 92 -20.06 -6.74 10.76
CA HIS A 92 -20.94 -5.57 10.96
C HIS A 92 -20.17 -4.26 10.82
N LEU A 93 -20.70 -3.31 10.03
CA LEU A 93 -20.11 -1.98 9.87
C LEU A 93 -20.26 -1.17 11.16
N LEU A 94 -19.14 -0.71 11.71
CA LEU A 94 -19.10 0.11 12.92
C LEU A 94 -18.92 1.59 12.61
N ALA A 95 -18.04 1.91 11.66
CA ALA A 95 -17.74 3.29 11.28
C ALA A 95 -17.31 3.37 9.82
N SER A 96 -17.57 4.52 9.19
CA SER A 96 -17.13 4.83 7.84
C SER A 96 -16.61 6.26 7.78
N SER A 97 -15.63 6.53 6.93
CA SER A 97 -15.19 7.90 6.65
C SER A 97 -16.17 8.68 5.78
N LEU A 98 -17.09 7.98 5.09
CA LEU A 98 -18.10 8.58 4.21
C LEU A 98 -19.43 8.84 4.92
N ALA A 99 -19.65 8.21 6.08
CA ALA A 99 -20.88 8.35 6.84
C ALA A 99 -20.55 8.72 8.28
N THR A 100 -21.22 9.72 8.82
CA THR A 100 -21.21 9.99 10.25
C THR A 100 -21.92 8.83 10.96
N ALA A 101 -21.14 7.85 11.42
CA ALA A 101 -21.66 6.70 12.14
C ALA A 101 -22.36 7.14 13.42
N SER A 102 -23.65 6.83 13.54
CA SER A 102 -24.51 7.13 14.69
C SER A 102 -24.93 5.86 15.43
N THR A 103 -23.98 4.95 15.66
CA THR A 103 -24.23 3.78 16.50
C THR A 103 -24.18 4.20 17.97
N PRO A 104 -25.22 3.93 18.79
CA PRO A 104 -25.18 4.22 20.22
C PRO A 104 -23.96 3.56 20.88
N GLY A 105 -23.19 4.33 21.65
CA GLY A 105 -21.97 3.84 22.32
C GLY A 105 -20.68 3.90 21.49
N LEU A 106 -20.74 4.31 20.21
CA LEU A 106 -19.57 4.52 19.37
C LEU A 106 -19.44 5.98 18.94
N ARG A 107 -18.20 6.48 18.91
CA ARG A 107 -17.84 7.80 18.39
C ARG A 107 -16.81 7.61 17.28
N ALA A 108 -17.19 7.97 16.06
CA ALA A 108 -16.28 7.91 14.92
C ALA A 108 -15.88 9.33 14.49
N ALA A 109 -14.60 9.52 14.18
CA ALA A 109 -14.08 10.75 13.60
C ALA A 109 -13.26 10.43 12.36
N ALA A 110 -13.63 11.01 11.23
CA ALA A 110 -12.95 10.83 9.96
C ALA A 110 -12.04 12.04 9.66
N SER A 111 -10.85 11.76 9.15
CA SER A 111 -9.94 12.72 8.54
C SER A 111 -9.45 12.18 7.20
N LEU A 112 -8.69 12.98 6.45
CA LEU A 112 -8.10 12.51 5.19
C LEU A 112 -7.32 11.22 5.43
N ASN A 113 -7.71 10.14 4.74
CA ASN A 113 -7.08 8.83 4.81
C ASN A 113 -6.98 8.25 6.24
N ALA A 114 -7.84 8.69 7.18
CA ALA A 114 -7.86 8.15 8.54
C ALA A 114 -9.28 8.11 9.11
N LEU A 115 -9.58 7.04 9.84
CA LEU A 115 -10.84 6.82 10.53
C LEU A 115 -10.54 6.40 11.97
N ARG A 116 -10.88 7.28 12.92
CA ARG A 116 -10.76 7.03 14.35
C ARG A 116 -12.07 6.50 14.91
N LEU A 117 -12.00 5.47 15.72
CA LEU A 117 -13.10 4.92 16.50
C LEU A 117 -12.80 5.07 18.00
N GLU A 118 -13.80 5.54 18.73
CA GLU A 118 -13.83 5.59 20.18
C GLU A 118 -15.06 4.81 20.66
N ILE A 119 -14.84 3.87 21.58
CA ILE A 119 -15.89 3.06 22.20
C ILE A 119 -16.19 3.69 23.57
N VAL A 120 -17.39 4.24 23.74
CA VAL A 120 -17.75 5.09 24.90
C VAL A 120 -17.99 4.25 26.17
N ALA A 121 -18.29 2.96 26.03
CA ALA A 121 -18.41 2.01 27.13
C ALA A 121 -17.78 0.68 26.71
N LEU A 122 -16.51 0.48 27.05
CA LEU A 122 -15.77 -0.71 26.66
C LEU A 122 -16.22 -1.93 27.47
N GLY A 123 -16.86 -2.89 26.82
CA GLY A 123 -17.25 -4.16 27.41
C GLY A 123 -16.39 -5.33 26.90
N PRO A 124 -16.37 -6.49 27.59
CA PRO A 124 -15.72 -7.70 27.09
C PRO A 124 -16.27 -8.16 25.73
N GLU A 125 -17.51 -7.81 25.40
CA GLU A 125 -18.15 -8.05 24.09
C GLU A 125 -17.51 -7.28 22.94
N ASP A 126 -16.75 -6.22 23.24
CA ASP A 126 -16.06 -5.45 22.22
C ASP A 126 -14.75 -6.10 21.76
N ALA A 127 -14.24 -7.09 22.51
CA ALA A 127 -13.06 -7.84 22.10
C ALA A 127 -13.32 -8.70 20.85
N GLY A 128 -12.33 -8.78 19.97
CA GLY A 128 -12.40 -9.62 18.78
C GLY A 128 -11.61 -9.09 17.59
N GLU A 129 -11.86 -9.68 16.43
CA GLU A 129 -11.22 -9.27 15.19
C GLU A 129 -11.96 -8.08 14.55
N TYR A 130 -11.19 -7.03 14.29
CA TYR A 130 -11.61 -5.84 13.56
C TYR A 130 -10.96 -5.82 12.21
N SER A 131 -11.73 -5.49 11.18
CA SER A 131 -11.26 -5.40 9.80
C SER A 131 -11.53 -4.00 9.28
N CYS A 132 -10.50 -3.35 8.76
CA CYS A 132 -10.63 -2.07 8.08
C CYS A 132 -10.43 -2.27 6.58
N VAL A 133 -11.37 -1.74 5.80
CA VAL A 133 -11.35 -1.77 4.34
C VAL A 133 -11.14 -0.34 3.85
N ALA A 134 -10.11 -0.15 3.02
CA ALA A 134 -9.90 1.08 2.25
C ALA A 134 -10.29 0.84 0.80
N THR A 135 -11.24 1.63 0.31
CA THR A 135 -11.73 1.59 -1.06
C THR A 135 -11.27 2.83 -1.81
N ASN A 136 -10.66 2.64 -2.97
CA ASN A 136 -10.32 3.71 -3.90
C ASN A 136 -10.65 3.28 -5.36
N PRO A 137 -10.51 4.17 -6.36
CA PRO A 137 -10.78 3.82 -7.77
C PRO A 137 -9.92 2.67 -8.33
N LEU A 138 -8.82 2.28 -7.67
CA LEU A 138 -7.95 1.18 -8.08
C LEU A 138 -8.35 -0.16 -7.43
N GLY A 139 -9.12 -0.15 -6.35
CA GLY A 139 -9.60 -1.37 -5.68
C GLY A 139 -9.84 -1.22 -4.17
N ASN A 140 -9.99 -2.36 -3.50
CA ASN A 140 -10.15 -2.49 -2.04
C ASN A 140 -8.99 -3.19 -1.31
N ALA A 141 -8.36 -2.51 -0.36
CA ALA A 141 -7.34 -3.09 0.51
C ALA A 141 -7.95 -3.32 1.88
N THR A 142 -7.60 -4.43 2.51
CA THR A 142 -8.14 -4.81 3.81
C THR A 142 -7.01 -5.10 4.77
N ALA A 143 -7.13 -4.62 6.00
CA ALA A 143 -6.27 -5.03 7.11
C ALA A 143 -7.13 -5.46 8.30
N SER A 144 -6.66 -6.46 9.02
CA SER A 144 -7.34 -6.99 10.21
C SER A 144 -6.41 -6.98 11.41
N ALA A 145 -6.99 -6.68 12.58
CA ALA A 145 -6.28 -6.67 13.86
C ALA A 145 -7.19 -7.25 14.95
N TYR A 146 -6.59 -7.98 15.89
CA TYR A 146 -7.29 -8.48 17.06
C TYR A 146 -7.23 -7.43 18.18
N PHE A 147 -8.38 -7.13 18.74
CA PHE A 147 -8.56 -6.16 19.81
C PHE A 147 -8.95 -6.87 21.11
N ASP A 148 -8.17 -6.61 22.17
CA ASP A 148 -8.39 -7.13 23.51
C ASP A 148 -8.72 -5.97 24.47
N THR A 149 -9.81 -6.09 25.21
CA THR A 149 -10.35 -5.02 26.08
C THR A 149 -9.54 -4.82 27.35
N ARG A 150 -8.71 -5.78 27.73
CA ARG A 150 -7.82 -5.68 28.90
C ARG A 150 -6.52 -4.96 28.55
N SER A 151 -6.14 -4.96 27.27
CA SER A 151 -4.94 -4.28 26.75
C SER A 151 -5.01 -2.75 26.85
N GLU A 152 -3.85 -2.09 26.76
CA GLU A 152 -3.76 -0.62 26.68
C GLU A 152 -4.41 -0.07 25.39
N TRP A 153 -4.40 -0.85 24.31
CA TRP A 153 -5.17 -0.60 23.08
C TRP A 153 -6.68 -0.54 23.36
N GLY A 154 -7.16 -1.43 24.25
CA GLY A 154 -8.54 -1.50 24.71
C GLY A 154 -9.12 -0.15 25.17
N ARG A 155 -8.28 0.61 25.87
CA ARG A 155 -8.71 1.78 26.66
C ARG A 155 -8.39 3.12 26.01
N THR A 156 -7.71 3.11 24.86
CA THR A 156 -7.26 4.31 24.17
C THR A 156 -7.93 4.43 22.80
N PRO A 157 -8.28 5.65 22.34
CA PRO A 157 -8.79 5.83 20.99
C PRO A 157 -7.85 5.23 19.95
N TRP A 158 -8.44 4.46 19.05
CA TRP A 158 -7.72 3.73 18.01
C TRP A 158 -8.43 3.89 16.68
N GLY A 159 -7.76 3.58 15.58
CA GLY A 159 -8.35 3.78 14.28
C GLY A 159 -7.60 3.06 13.19
N CYS A 160 -8.15 3.11 11.99
CA CYS A 160 -7.43 2.69 10.81
C CYS A 160 -7.08 3.86 9.92
N PHE A 161 -6.02 3.68 9.15
CA PHE A 161 -5.52 4.68 8.23
C PHE A 161 -5.10 4.03 6.92
N TRP A 162 -5.12 4.85 5.88
CA TRP A 162 -4.59 4.54 4.57
C TRP A 162 -3.21 5.17 4.44
N GLY A 163 -2.17 4.33 4.41
CA GLY A 163 -0.76 4.74 4.42
C GLY A 163 -0.11 4.74 3.04
N GLY A 164 0.99 5.48 2.94
CA GLY A 164 1.86 5.49 1.76
C GLY A 164 2.36 4.08 1.43
N GLY A 165 1.98 3.49 0.29
CA GLY A 165 2.26 2.07 0.01
C GLY A 165 1.08 1.25 -0.51
N GLY A 166 -0.12 1.82 -0.60
CA GLY A 166 -1.32 1.07 -0.93
C GLY A 166 -1.79 0.15 0.21
N SER A 167 -1.45 0.50 1.45
CA SER A 167 -1.66 -0.35 2.63
C SER A 167 -2.60 0.29 3.64
N VAL A 168 -3.50 -0.52 4.20
CA VAL A 168 -4.31 -0.16 5.37
C VAL A 168 -3.57 -0.58 6.64
N GLY A 169 -3.58 0.27 7.66
CA GLY A 169 -3.00 -0.02 8.97
C GLY A 169 -3.91 0.41 10.10
N PHE A 170 -3.61 -0.05 11.33
CA PHE A 170 -4.25 0.41 12.55
C PHE A 170 -3.27 1.23 13.40
N GLN A 171 -3.80 2.20 14.17
CA GLN A 171 -3.01 3.07 15.04
C GLN A 171 -3.73 3.35 16.37
N VAL A 172 -2.95 3.43 17.46
CA VAL A 172 -3.35 3.93 18.79
C VAL A 172 -2.64 5.26 19.07
N LEU A 173 -3.34 6.20 19.73
CA LEU A 173 -2.87 7.56 20.03
C LEU A 173 -1.35 7.65 20.33
N GLY A 174 -0.62 8.41 19.50
CA GLY A 174 0.71 8.93 19.80
C GLY A 174 1.89 7.94 19.83
N ARG A 175 1.66 6.62 19.75
CA ARG A 175 2.73 5.62 19.60
C ARG A 175 2.59 4.92 18.25
N TRP A 176 3.65 4.99 17.45
CA TRP A 176 3.78 4.31 16.15
C TRP A 176 3.82 2.79 16.36
N GLY A 177 2.66 2.16 16.51
CA GLY A 177 2.51 0.71 16.55
C GLY A 177 1.74 0.26 15.32
N ILE A 178 2.45 -0.18 14.28
CA ILE A 178 1.82 -0.85 13.13
C ILE A 178 1.40 -2.24 13.60
N ILE A 179 0.16 -2.38 14.06
CA ILE A 179 -0.44 -3.70 14.33
C ILE A 179 -1.37 -4.02 13.15
N GLY A 180 -0.75 -4.43 12.06
CA GLY A 180 -1.46 -4.78 10.84
C GLY A 180 -0.46 -5.14 9.75
N ARG A 181 -0.59 -6.34 9.18
CA ARG A 181 0.15 -6.67 7.97
C ARG A 181 -0.35 -5.73 6.88
N GLY A 182 0.52 -4.84 6.40
CA GLY A 182 0.25 -4.02 5.23
C GLY A 182 0.02 -4.95 4.04
N LEU A 183 -1.24 -5.27 3.77
CA LEU A 183 -1.64 -6.00 2.59
C LEU A 183 -1.68 -5.00 1.45
N ARG A 184 -0.87 -5.32 0.43
CA ARG A 184 -0.73 -4.59 -0.82
C ARG A 184 -1.72 -5.16 -1.83
N PHE A 185 -2.16 -4.30 -2.73
CA PHE A 185 -2.74 -4.70 -4.01
C PHE A 185 -1.68 -5.28 -4.94
#